data_AF-A0A8R1DZJ6-F1
#
_entry.id   AF-A0A8R1DZJ6-F1
#
_cell.length_a   1.000
_cell.length_b   1.000
_cell.length_c   1.000
_cell.angle_alpha   90.00
_cell.angle_beta   90.00
_cell.angle_gamma   90.00
#
_symmetry.space_group_name_H-M   'P 1'
#
loop_
_entity.id
_entity.type
_entity.pdbx_description
1 polymer ?
#
loop_
_entity_poly.entity_id
_entity_poly.type
_entity_poly.pdbx_seq_one_letter_code
_entity_poly.pdbx_strand_id
1 'polypeptide(L)'
;MVRVIIKGGVWKNTEDEILKAAIMKYGKNQWSRIASLLHRKSAKQCKARWFEWLDPGIKKTEWSREEDEKLLHLAKLMPTQWRTIAPIVGRTSAQCLERYEHLLDEAQRKAEGLDEEATESRKLKPGEIDPTPETKPARPDPIDMDDDELEMLSEARARLANTQGKKAKRKARERQLSDARRLASLQKRREMRAAGLAFARKFKPRRNQIDYSEEIPFEKHIPAGFHNPSDDKYVLENANQRAIEDHQKPRGREIEMEMRREDREKLKKRKEQGEADAVFNIKEKKRSKLVLPEPQISDRELEQIVKIGHASDSVRQYIDGTATSGLLTDYTESARANAVAARTMRTPMPKDTIQMEIENIMALQNTESVLKGGLNTPLHESELGKGVLPTPRIAATPNTVLHAIAATPGTQNHPGATPGATPGFSTPAHSLTQTPFRDQMRINEDIGGSAFEQKASLKRALASLPAPKNDFEIVGPDDDEIPAEEDEAPEEEWIEDASERAEKEARKNAEKRLKNLKMRSQVVQRQLPKPSKINAAALKTTNAGGEHARADDAVKLEMRALLQWDVEQKVPDVIYEREELDAAAELIKVRIYPWPNLVNIASTATKRAGHLVRSENLIFAS
;
A
#
# COMPACT_ATOMS: atom_id res chain seq x y z
N MET A 1 -29.47 -39.08 -1.04
CA MET A 1 -30.26 -38.51 -2.14
C MET A 1 -29.35 -37.66 -3.01
N VAL A 2 -29.23 -37.94 -4.30
CA VAL A 2 -28.55 -37.04 -5.25
C VAL A 2 -29.48 -35.84 -5.44
N ARG A 3 -29.09 -34.64 -4.99
CA ARG A 3 -29.86 -33.41 -5.28
C ARG A 3 -29.86 -33.23 -6.80
N VAL A 4 -30.98 -33.54 -7.45
CA VAL A 4 -31.17 -33.23 -8.88
C VAL A 4 -31.34 -31.72 -8.97
N ILE A 5 -30.25 -31.01 -9.21
CA ILE A 5 -30.27 -29.56 -9.42
C ILE A 5 -30.87 -29.32 -10.80
N ILE A 6 -32.15 -28.99 -10.85
CA ILE A 6 -32.80 -28.48 -12.05
C ILE A 6 -32.18 -27.12 -12.34
N LYS A 7 -31.42 -27.03 -13.45
CA LYS A 7 -30.72 -25.83 -13.86
C LYS A 7 -31.64 -24.93 -14.68
N GLY A 8 -31.63 -23.63 -14.39
CA GLY A 8 -32.40 -22.61 -15.12
C GLY A 8 -33.34 -21.80 -14.23
N GLY A 9 -34.41 -21.32 -14.85
CA GLY A 9 -35.34 -20.37 -14.24
C GLY A 9 -34.94 -18.92 -14.51
N VAL A 10 -35.77 -18.02 -13.98
CA VAL A 10 -35.59 -16.57 -14.08
C VAL A 10 -34.26 -16.12 -13.46
N TRP A 11 -33.67 -15.07 -14.03
CA TRP A 11 -32.47 -14.42 -13.50
C TRP A 11 -32.85 -13.44 -12.41
N LYS A 12 -32.15 -13.51 -11.27
CA LYS A 12 -32.26 -12.54 -10.17
C LYS A 12 -31.12 -11.52 -10.24
N ASN A 13 -31.29 -10.37 -9.61
CA ASN A 13 -30.28 -9.31 -9.61
C ASN A 13 -29.00 -9.77 -8.88
N THR A 14 -29.12 -10.50 -7.77
CA THR A 14 -27.98 -11.17 -7.12
C THR A 14 -27.15 -12.04 -8.06
N GLU A 15 -27.79 -12.89 -8.86
CA GLU A 15 -27.10 -13.77 -9.83
C GLU A 15 -26.38 -12.96 -10.91
N ASP A 16 -27.01 -11.90 -11.43
CA ASP A 16 -26.42 -11.01 -12.43
C ASP A 16 -25.21 -10.24 -11.89
N GLU A 17 -25.26 -9.75 -10.65
CA GLU A 17 -24.13 -9.06 -10.01
C GLU A 17 -22.95 -10.00 -9.73
N ILE A 18 -23.23 -11.22 -9.27
CA ILE A 18 -22.20 -12.27 -9.12
C ILE A 18 -21.60 -12.60 -10.49
N LEU A 19 -22.41 -12.70 -11.55
CA LEU A 19 -21.96 -12.98 -12.90
C LEU A 19 -21.02 -11.87 -13.41
N LYS A 20 -21.37 -10.60 -13.21
CA LYS A 20 -20.50 -9.45 -13.54
C LYS A 20 -19.17 -9.54 -12.80
N ALA A 21 -19.19 -9.71 -11.47
CA ALA A 21 -17.99 -9.79 -10.66
C ALA A 21 -17.11 -11.00 -11.03
N ALA A 22 -17.72 -12.14 -11.34
CA ALA A 22 -17.03 -13.33 -11.79
C ALA A 22 -16.35 -13.13 -13.16
N ILE A 23 -17.00 -12.41 -14.08
CA ILE A 23 -16.42 -12.09 -15.39
C ILE A 23 -15.28 -11.08 -15.26
N MET A 24 -15.38 -10.10 -14.35
CA MET A 24 -14.28 -9.20 -14.03
C MET A 24 -13.04 -9.96 -13.53
N LYS A 25 -13.23 -11.05 -12.77
CA LYS A 25 -12.13 -11.88 -12.25
C LYS A 25 -11.59 -12.92 -13.23
N TYR A 26 -12.47 -13.64 -13.94
CA TYR A 26 -12.12 -14.83 -14.74
C TYR A 26 -12.13 -14.60 -16.25
N GLY A 27 -12.70 -13.48 -16.72
CA GLY A 27 -12.85 -13.14 -18.13
C GLY A 27 -13.96 -13.91 -18.86
N LYS A 28 -14.17 -13.57 -20.15
CA LYS A 28 -15.28 -14.08 -21.00
C LYS A 28 -15.05 -15.50 -21.57
N ASN A 29 -13.98 -16.19 -21.18
CA ASN A 29 -13.61 -17.51 -21.75
C ASN A 29 -13.81 -18.68 -20.77
N GLN A 30 -14.00 -18.42 -19.46
CA GLN A 30 -14.03 -19.44 -18.42
C GLN A 30 -15.44 -19.67 -17.84
N TRP A 31 -16.44 -19.89 -18.72
CA TRP A 31 -17.86 -20.00 -18.33
C TRP A 31 -18.17 -21.13 -17.34
N SER A 32 -17.45 -22.26 -17.40
CA SER A 32 -17.63 -23.36 -16.44
C SER A 32 -17.23 -22.95 -15.02
N ARG A 33 -16.15 -22.18 -14.90
CA ARG A 33 -15.68 -21.66 -13.61
C ARG A 33 -16.65 -20.63 -13.06
N ILE A 34 -17.19 -19.76 -13.92
CA ILE A 34 -18.20 -18.76 -13.56
C ILE A 34 -19.48 -19.43 -13.08
N ALA A 35 -20.01 -20.40 -13.83
CA ALA A 35 -21.20 -21.14 -13.45
C ALA A 35 -21.04 -21.92 -12.14
N SER A 36 -19.82 -22.34 -11.78
CA SER A 36 -19.57 -22.97 -10.49
C SER A 36 -19.74 -22.04 -9.27
N LEU A 37 -19.90 -20.72 -9.48
CA LEU A 37 -20.28 -19.75 -8.44
C LEU A 37 -21.81 -19.55 -8.37
N LEU A 38 -22.57 -20.02 -9.38
CA LEU A 38 -24.01 -19.86 -9.48
C LEU A 38 -24.67 -21.24 -9.47
N HIS A 39 -25.13 -21.69 -8.30
CA HIS A 39 -25.62 -23.06 -8.06
C HIS A 39 -26.72 -23.54 -9.04
N ARG A 40 -27.65 -22.66 -9.45
CA ARG A 40 -28.78 -23.00 -10.34
C ARG A 40 -28.58 -22.64 -11.81
N LYS A 41 -27.43 -22.07 -12.19
CA LYS A 41 -27.18 -21.62 -13.56
C LYS A 41 -26.06 -22.44 -14.22
N SER A 42 -26.30 -22.85 -15.46
CA SER A 42 -25.33 -23.59 -16.28
C SER A 42 -24.34 -22.64 -16.96
N ALA A 43 -23.17 -23.15 -17.36
CA ALA A 43 -22.18 -22.39 -18.13
C ALA A 43 -22.75 -21.82 -19.44
N LYS A 44 -23.64 -22.57 -20.11
CA LYS A 44 -24.33 -22.11 -21.31
C LYS A 44 -25.27 -20.94 -21.01
N GLN A 45 -26.01 -21.02 -19.90
CA GLN A 45 -26.94 -19.97 -19.44
C GLN A 45 -26.18 -18.71 -19.04
N CYS A 46 -25.07 -18.84 -18.29
CA CYS A 46 -24.22 -17.70 -17.94
C CYS A 46 -23.64 -17.01 -19.18
N LYS A 47 -23.20 -17.79 -20.17
CA LYS A 47 -22.70 -17.26 -21.45
C LYS A 47 -23.81 -16.52 -22.20
N ALA A 48 -24.97 -17.14 -22.36
CA ALA A 48 -26.11 -16.53 -23.04
C ALA A 48 -26.56 -15.24 -22.32
N ARG A 49 -26.75 -15.29 -21.00
CA ARG A 49 -27.10 -14.10 -20.19
C ARG A 49 -26.13 -12.95 -20.38
N TRP A 50 -24.83 -13.24 -20.45
CA TRP A 50 -23.84 -12.21 -20.70
C TRP A 50 -24.02 -11.54 -22.08
N PHE A 51 -24.05 -12.32 -23.15
CA PHE A 51 -24.13 -11.78 -24.52
C PHE A 51 -25.51 -11.25 -24.91
N GLU A 52 -26.57 -11.67 -24.23
CA GLU A 52 -27.94 -11.22 -24.52
C GLU A 52 -28.37 -10.03 -23.65
N TRP A 53 -27.86 -9.91 -22.41
CA TRP A 53 -28.31 -8.87 -21.47
C TRP A 53 -27.20 -8.09 -20.76
N LEU A 54 -26.10 -8.71 -20.31
CA LEU A 54 -25.15 -8.02 -19.40
C LEU A 54 -23.98 -7.32 -20.08
N ASP A 55 -23.63 -7.66 -21.32
CA ASP A 55 -22.48 -7.05 -22.00
C ASP A 55 -22.73 -5.53 -22.16
N PRO A 56 -21.81 -4.66 -21.68
CA PRO A 56 -21.96 -3.21 -21.83
C PRO A 56 -22.06 -2.72 -23.28
N GLY A 57 -21.66 -3.55 -24.25
CA GLY A 57 -21.85 -3.24 -25.68
C GLY A 57 -23.30 -3.33 -26.17
N ILE A 58 -24.23 -3.86 -25.35
CA ILE A 58 -25.64 -4.02 -25.71
C ILE A 58 -26.39 -2.72 -25.39
N LYS A 59 -26.99 -2.11 -26.42
CA LYS A 59 -27.85 -0.94 -26.23
C LYS A 59 -29.20 -1.37 -25.63
N LYS A 60 -29.53 -0.83 -24.46
CA LYS A 60 -30.84 -1.00 -23.79
C LYS A 60 -31.71 0.26 -23.81
N THR A 61 -31.29 1.27 -24.57
CA THR A 61 -32.07 2.48 -24.80
C THR A 61 -33.25 2.18 -25.72
N GLU A 62 -34.19 3.12 -25.80
CA GLU A 62 -35.27 3.08 -26.79
C GLU A 62 -34.74 2.95 -28.23
N TRP A 63 -35.60 2.45 -29.12
CA TRP A 63 -35.30 2.27 -30.53
C TRP A 63 -35.41 3.60 -31.26
N SER A 64 -34.38 3.94 -32.04
CA SER A 64 -34.45 5.09 -32.93
C SER A 64 -35.18 4.75 -34.23
N ARG A 65 -35.80 5.75 -34.85
CA ARG A 65 -36.49 5.58 -36.14
C ARG A 65 -35.55 5.04 -37.24
N GLU A 66 -34.29 5.48 -37.25
CA GLU A 66 -33.26 4.98 -38.19
C GLU A 66 -32.93 3.50 -37.96
N GLU A 67 -32.91 3.05 -36.69
CA GLU A 67 -32.71 1.64 -36.34
C GLU A 67 -33.90 0.79 -36.80
N ASP A 68 -35.14 1.28 -36.63
CA ASP A 68 -36.36 0.59 -37.08
C ASP A 68 -36.44 0.48 -38.62
N GLU A 69 -36.17 1.56 -39.35
CA GLU A 69 -36.16 1.56 -40.82
C GLU A 69 -35.12 0.57 -41.37
N LYS A 70 -33.91 0.56 -40.77
CA LYS A 70 -32.86 -0.40 -41.09
C LYS A 70 -33.27 -1.84 -40.77
N LEU A 71 -33.90 -2.07 -39.62
CA LEU A 71 -34.39 -3.38 -39.20
C LEU A 71 -35.40 -3.94 -40.20
N LEU A 72 -36.40 -3.14 -40.60
CA LEU A 72 -37.42 -3.55 -41.57
C LEU A 72 -36.81 -3.84 -42.94
N HIS A 73 -35.89 -2.99 -43.41
CA HIS A 73 -35.20 -3.19 -44.68
C HIS A 73 -34.42 -4.52 -44.69
N LEU A 74 -33.64 -4.79 -43.64
CA LEU A 74 -32.84 -6.00 -43.53
C LEU A 74 -33.71 -7.25 -43.33
N ALA A 75 -34.81 -7.16 -42.57
CA ALA A 75 -35.74 -8.27 -42.40
C ALA A 75 -36.44 -8.66 -43.72
N LYS A 76 -36.70 -7.68 -44.59
CA LYS A 76 -37.22 -7.91 -45.95
C LYS A 76 -36.19 -8.57 -46.87
N LEU A 77 -34.92 -8.19 -46.78
CA LEU A 77 -33.83 -8.76 -47.59
C LEU A 77 -33.39 -10.15 -47.12
N MET A 78 -33.32 -10.37 -45.81
CA MET A 78 -32.88 -11.61 -45.18
C MET A 78 -33.96 -12.12 -44.22
N PRO A 79 -35.01 -12.80 -44.72
CA PRO A 79 -36.09 -13.29 -43.88
C PRO A 79 -35.59 -14.20 -42.75
N THR A 80 -36.06 -13.94 -41.53
CA THR A 80 -35.82 -14.73 -40.29
C THR A 80 -34.36 -14.95 -39.86
N GLN A 81 -33.40 -14.25 -40.48
CA GLN A 81 -31.96 -14.38 -40.17
C GLN A 81 -31.49 -13.40 -39.09
N TRP A 82 -32.13 -13.42 -37.92
CA TRP A 82 -31.91 -12.43 -36.85
C TRP A 82 -30.48 -12.34 -36.32
N ARG A 83 -29.74 -13.46 -36.30
CA ARG A 83 -28.33 -13.47 -35.89
C ARG A 83 -27.40 -12.74 -36.87
N THR A 84 -27.77 -12.71 -38.15
CA THR A 84 -27.03 -11.98 -39.20
C THR A 84 -27.41 -10.50 -39.21
N ILE A 85 -28.69 -10.20 -38.96
CA ILE A 85 -29.21 -8.83 -38.92
C ILE A 85 -28.72 -8.07 -37.69
N ALA A 86 -28.70 -8.70 -36.51
CA ALA A 86 -28.36 -8.08 -35.23
C ALA A 86 -27.03 -7.29 -35.23
N PRO A 87 -25.90 -7.86 -35.69
CA PRO A 87 -24.64 -7.12 -35.77
C PRO A 87 -24.68 -5.88 -36.67
N ILE A 88 -25.51 -5.88 -37.73
CA ILE A 88 -25.64 -4.76 -38.68
C ILE A 88 -26.48 -3.63 -38.08
N VAL A 89 -27.52 -3.99 -37.33
CA VAL A 89 -28.38 -3.02 -36.62
C VAL A 89 -27.68 -2.49 -35.35
N GLY A 90 -26.79 -3.28 -34.74
CA GLY A 90 -26.10 -2.93 -33.50
C GLY A 90 -26.91 -3.20 -32.23
N ARG A 91 -27.83 -4.19 -32.30
CA ARG A 91 -28.70 -4.65 -31.20
C ARG A 91 -28.61 -6.17 -31.10
N THR A 92 -29.14 -6.75 -30.02
CA THR A 92 -29.16 -8.20 -29.81
C THR A 92 -30.20 -8.87 -30.73
N SER A 93 -29.97 -10.12 -31.16
CA SER A 93 -30.92 -10.84 -32.03
C SER A 93 -32.32 -10.99 -31.44
N ALA A 94 -32.42 -11.21 -30.12
CA ALA A 94 -33.71 -11.28 -29.43
C ALA A 94 -34.44 -9.92 -29.47
N GLN A 95 -33.73 -8.83 -29.19
CA GLN A 95 -34.29 -7.47 -29.26
C GLN A 95 -34.79 -7.14 -30.68
N CYS A 96 -34.03 -7.49 -31.72
CA CYS A 96 -34.42 -7.27 -33.11
C CYS A 96 -35.70 -8.03 -33.49
N LEU A 97 -35.82 -9.30 -33.07
CA LEU A 97 -37.01 -10.10 -33.34
C LEU A 97 -38.24 -9.53 -32.61
N GLU A 98 -38.12 -9.26 -31.31
CA GLU A 98 -39.21 -8.70 -30.49
C GLU A 98 -39.68 -7.34 -31.04
N ARG A 99 -38.75 -6.46 -31.41
CA ARG A 99 -39.08 -5.17 -32.03
C ARG A 99 -39.78 -5.34 -33.37
N TYR A 100 -39.30 -6.25 -34.21
CA TYR A 100 -39.91 -6.50 -35.51
C TYR A 100 -41.34 -7.03 -35.38
N GLU A 101 -41.58 -7.98 -34.47
CA GLU A 101 -42.93 -8.49 -34.16
C GLU A 101 -43.82 -7.37 -33.62
N HIS A 102 -43.31 -6.52 -32.72
CA HIS A 102 -44.04 -5.36 -32.21
C HIS A 102 -44.44 -4.39 -33.34
N LEU A 103 -43.54 -4.09 -34.28
CA LEU A 103 -43.84 -3.19 -35.41
C LEU A 103 -44.88 -3.79 -36.37
N LEU A 104 -44.89 -5.11 -36.54
CA LEU A 104 -45.93 -5.80 -37.31
C LEU A 104 -47.29 -5.78 -36.58
N ASP A 105 -47.30 -6.10 -35.28
CA ASP A 105 -48.50 -6.07 -34.44
C ASP A 105 -49.09 -4.64 -34.42
N GLU A 106 -48.27 -3.60 -34.31
CA GLU A 106 -48.69 -2.19 -34.35
C GLU A 106 -49.29 -1.81 -35.71
N ALA A 107 -48.69 -2.25 -36.81
CA ALA A 107 -49.20 -2.02 -38.16
C ALA A 107 -50.53 -2.75 -38.42
N GLN A 108 -50.66 -4.00 -37.95
CA GLN A 108 -51.90 -4.79 -38.03
C GLN A 108 -53.01 -4.16 -37.19
N ARG A 109 -52.73 -3.79 -35.94
CA ARG A 109 -53.67 -3.07 -35.07
C ARG A 109 -54.17 -1.77 -35.70
N LYS A 110 -53.27 -0.98 -36.30
CA LYS A 110 -53.62 0.26 -36.98
C LYS A 110 -54.49 0.03 -38.22
N ALA A 111 -54.32 -1.09 -38.91
CA ALA A 111 -55.14 -1.46 -40.06
C ALA A 111 -56.54 -1.98 -39.65
N GLU A 112 -56.63 -2.69 -38.52
CA GLU A 112 -57.87 -3.30 -38.02
C GLU A 112 -58.69 -2.36 -37.10
N GLY A 113 -58.12 -1.24 -36.65
CA GLY A 113 -58.83 -0.23 -35.87
C GLY A 113 -59.23 -0.69 -34.45
N LEU A 114 -58.53 -1.69 -33.89
CA LEU A 114 -58.79 -2.23 -32.56
C LEU A 114 -58.09 -1.42 -31.45
N ASP A 115 -58.83 -1.12 -30.38
CA ASP A 115 -58.36 -0.43 -29.17
C ASP A 115 -57.26 -1.20 -28.42
N GLU A 116 -56.39 -0.46 -27.71
CA GLU A 116 -55.12 -0.90 -27.08
C GLU A 116 -55.22 -2.06 -26.09
N GLU A 117 -56.42 -2.39 -25.57
CA GLU A 117 -56.58 -3.20 -24.37
C GLU A 117 -56.93 -4.69 -24.64
N ALA A 118 -57.30 -5.06 -25.88
CA ALA A 118 -57.95 -6.34 -26.16
C ALA A 118 -57.01 -7.52 -26.49
N THR A 119 -55.75 -7.27 -26.89
CA THR A 119 -54.87 -8.30 -27.48
C THR A 119 -53.68 -8.73 -26.61
N GLU A 120 -53.51 -8.16 -25.41
CA GLU A 120 -52.51 -8.62 -24.43
C GLU A 120 -52.89 -9.96 -23.74
N SER A 121 -53.80 -10.73 -24.36
CA SER A 121 -54.23 -12.04 -23.90
C SER A 121 -53.15 -13.10 -24.14
N ARG A 122 -52.15 -13.11 -23.25
CA ARG A 122 -51.22 -14.21 -22.88
C ARG A 122 -50.66 -15.03 -24.06
N LYS A 123 -49.54 -14.54 -24.62
CA LYS A 123 -48.68 -15.26 -25.59
C LYS A 123 -48.02 -16.55 -25.04
N LEU A 124 -48.15 -16.87 -23.75
CA LEU A 124 -47.67 -18.11 -23.13
C LEU A 124 -48.81 -18.87 -22.45
N LYS A 125 -48.87 -20.19 -22.67
CA LYS A 125 -49.79 -21.07 -21.94
C LYS A 125 -49.46 -21.03 -20.44
N PRO A 126 -50.44 -20.84 -19.55
CA PRO A 126 -50.20 -20.91 -18.10
C PRO A 126 -49.50 -22.22 -17.73
N GLY A 127 -48.30 -22.13 -17.17
CA GLY A 127 -47.49 -23.28 -16.72
C GLY A 127 -46.29 -23.64 -17.61
N GLU A 128 -46.10 -23.01 -18.76
CA GLU A 128 -44.94 -23.25 -19.63
C GLU A 128 -43.69 -22.49 -19.13
N ILE A 129 -42.53 -23.15 -19.12
CA ILE A 129 -41.23 -22.53 -18.79
C ILE A 129 -40.79 -21.72 -20.01
N ASP A 130 -40.47 -20.44 -19.81
CA ASP A 130 -39.92 -19.60 -20.86
C ASP A 130 -38.66 -20.24 -21.48
N PRO A 131 -38.60 -20.44 -22.81
CA PRO A 131 -37.44 -21.01 -23.47
C PRO A 131 -36.20 -20.09 -23.46
N THR A 132 -36.37 -18.77 -23.28
CA THR A 132 -35.27 -17.78 -23.35
C THR A 132 -35.27 -16.79 -22.18
N PRO A 133 -35.19 -17.25 -20.92
CA PRO A 133 -35.21 -16.38 -19.75
C PRO A 133 -33.99 -15.44 -19.66
N GLU A 134 -32.91 -15.72 -20.41
CA GLU A 134 -31.69 -14.91 -20.45
C GLU A 134 -31.89 -13.52 -21.08
N THR A 135 -32.96 -13.33 -21.86
CA THR A 135 -33.25 -12.07 -22.56
C THR A 135 -34.05 -11.07 -21.70
N LYS A 136 -34.67 -11.55 -20.62
CA LYS A 136 -35.58 -10.76 -19.78
C LYS A 136 -34.87 -9.97 -18.69
N PRO A 137 -35.42 -8.86 -18.19
CA PRO A 137 -34.88 -8.16 -17.02
C PRO A 137 -34.74 -9.07 -15.80
N ALA A 138 -33.75 -8.80 -14.96
CA ALA A 138 -33.56 -9.52 -13.71
C ALA A 138 -34.68 -9.19 -12.72
N ARG A 139 -35.10 -10.17 -11.93
CA ARG A 139 -35.99 -9.91 -10.79
C ARG A 139 -35.22 -9.16 -9.69
N PRO A 140 -35.81 -8.09 -9.12
CA PRO A 140 -35.25 -7.44 -7.93
C PRO A 140 -35.08 -8.43 -6.79
N ASP A 141 -34.10 -8.17 -5.94
CA ASP A 141 -33.78 -9.01 -4.79
C ASP A 141 -34.89 -8.82 -3.72
N PRO A 142 -35.45 -9.90 -3.14
CA PRO A 142 -36.40 -9.78 -2.04
C PRO A 142 -35.73 -9.16 -0.81
N ILE A 143 -36.52 -8.52 0.07
CA ILE A 143 -35.99 -7.91 1.30
C ILE A 143 -35.41 -8.99 2.22
N ASP A 144 -36.14 -10.08 2.37
CA ASP A 144 -35.70 -11.27 3.06
C ASP A 144 -35.13 -12.27 2.05
N MET A 145 -33.81 -12.38 2.05
CA MET A 145 -33.06 -13.24 1.15
C MET A 145 -33.02 -14.65 1.73
N ASP A 146 -33.27 -15.66 0.91
CA ASP A 146 -33.20 -17.04 1.40
C ASP A 146 -31.74 -17.46 1.72
N ASP A 147 -31.59 -18.49 2.55
CA ASP A 147 -30.28 -19.01 2.96
C ASP A 147 -29.42 -19.42 1.75
N ASP A 148 -30.06 -19.95 0.69
CA ASP A 148 -29.41 -20.34 -0.56
C ASP A 148 -28.72 -19.12 -1.22
N GLU A 149 -29.38 -17.97 -1.27
CA GLU A 149 -28.81 -16.74 -1.85
C GLU A 149 -27.72 -16.13 -0.98
N LEU A 150 -27.91 -16.14 0.34
CA LEU A 150 -26.91 -15.63 1.27
C LEU A 150 -25.65 -16.50 1.26
N GLU A 151 -25.81 -17.83 1.22
CA GLU A 151 -24.71 -18.78 1.07
C GLU A 151 -23.99 -18.56 -0.28
N MET A 152 -24.75 -18.41 -1.37
CA MET A 152 -24.20 -18.11 -2.70
C MET A 152 -23.37 -16.82 -2.70
N LEU A 153 -23.86 -15.74 -2.07
CA LEU A 153 -23.13 -14.47 -1.95
C LEU A 153 -21.86 -14.61 -1.11
N SER A 154 -21.93 -15.33 0.01
CA SER A 154 -20.79 -15.58 0.89
C SER A 154 -19.70 -16.39 0.17
N GLU A 155 -20.10 -17.42 -0.59
CA GLU A 155 -19.20 -18.24 -1.39
C GLU A 155 -18.57 -17.42 -2.51
N ALA A 156 -19.36 -16.60 -3.20
CA ALA A 156 -18.87 -15.72 -4.24
C ALA A 156 -17.80 -14.74 -3.69
N ARG A 157 -18.06 -14.08 -2.55
CA ARG A 157 -17.09 -13.19 -1.88
C ARG A 157 -15.80 -13.94 -1.52
N ALA A 158 -15.91 -15.12 -0.91
CA ALA A 158 -14.74 -15.92 -0.53
C ALA A 158 -13.91 -16.37 -1.75
N ARG A 159 -14.58 -16.83 -2.82
CA ARG A 159 -13.93 -17.24 -4.07
C ARG A 159 -13.30 -16.07 -4.81
N LEU A 160 -13.92 -14.88 -4.80
CA LEU A 160 -13.38 -13.66 -5.40
C LEU A 160 -12.17 -13.12 -4.62
N ALA A 161 -12.18 -13.17 -3.28
CA ALA A 161 -11.04 -12.76 -2.46
C ALA A 161 -9.83 -13.72 -2.59
N ASN A 162 -10.08 -15.00 -2.82
CA ASN A 162 -9.00 -15.98 -2.89
C ASN A 162 -8.20 -15.91 -4.21
N THR A 163 -6.90 -15.63 -4.10
CA THR A 163 -5.93 -15.67 -5.21
C THR A 163 -4.86 -16.74 -5.03
N GLN A 164 -4.78 -17.35 -3.84
CA GLN A 164 -3.71 -18.28 -3.48
C GLN A 164 -4.08 -19.74 -3.75
N GLY A 165 -3.17 -20.47 -4.39
CA GLY A 165 -3.28 -21.92 -4.58
C GLY A 165 -2.94 -22.74 -3.33
N LYS A 166 -3.17 -24.06 -3.41
CA LYS A 166 -2.94 -25.01 -2.29
C LYS A 166 -1.50 -24.95 -1.73
N LYS A 167 -0.48 -24.85 -2.59
CA LYS A 167 0.93 -24.80 -2.18
C LYS A 167 1.26 -23.52 -1.39
N ALA A 168 0.75 -22.37 -1.82
CA ALA A 168 0.95 -21.09 -1.14
C ALA A 168 0.29 -21.12 0.26
N LYS A 169 -0.98 -21.57 0.35
CA LYS A 169 -1.67 -21.71 1.64
C LYS A 169 -0.95 -22.69 2.58
N ARG A 170 -0.48 -23.83 2.06
CA ARG A 170 0.31 -24.80 2.85
C ARG A 170 1.61 -24.16 3.37
N LYS A 171 2.36 -23.48 2.51
CA LYS A 171 3.62 -22.83 2.87
C LYS A 171 3.41 -21.70 3.89
N ALA A 172 2.30 -20.96 3.80
CA ALA A 172 1.93 -19.94 4.79
C ALA A 172 1.67 -20.57 6.17
N ARG A 173 0.89 -21.66 6.24
CA ARG A 173 0.66 -22.40 7.50
C ARG A 173 1.94 -23.02 8.05
N GLU A 174 2.79 -23.56 7.18
CA GLU A 174 4.10 -24.12 7.58
C GLU A 174 5.01 -23.04 8.18
N ARG A 175 5.03 -21.83 7.58
CA ARG A 175 5.76 -20.69 8.13
C ARG A 175 5.23 -20.31 9.51
N GLN A 176 3.91 -20.19 9.68
CA GLN A 176 3.29 -19.89 10.98
C GLN A 176 3.64 -20.94 12.04
N LEU A 177 3.55 -22.23 11.69
CA LEU A 177 3.92 -23.32 12.59
C LEU A 177 5.43 -23.32 12.92
N SER A 178 6.29 -22.97 11.95
CA SER A 178 7.72 -22.81 12.17
C SER A 178 8.02 -21.67 13.14
N ASP A 179 7.35 -20.53 12.97
CA ASP A 179 7.48 -19.36 13.86
C ASP A 179 6.98 -19.70 15.28
N ALA A 180 5.82 -20.37 15.39
CA ALA A 180 5.29 -20.85 16.68
C ALA A 180 6.25 -21.82 17.38
N ARG A 181 6.80 -22.81 16.65
CA ARG A 181 7.81 -23.74 17.18
C ARG A 181 9.07 -23.02 17.62
N ARG A 182 9.52 -22.01 16.87
CA ARG A 182 10.69 -21.19 17.21
C ARG A 182 10.44 -20.42 18.50
N LEU A 183 9.28 -19.79 18.66
CA LEU A 183 8.90 -19.06 19.87
C LEU A 183 8.82 -19.99 21.09
N ALA A 184 8.16 -21.14 20.98
CA ALA A 184 8.10 -22.13 22.05
C ALA A 184 9.50 -22.66 22.44
N SER A 185 10.37 -22.93 21.46
CA SER A 185 11.75 -23.34 21.72
C SER A 185 12.58 -22.24 22.38
N LEU A 186 12.37 -20.98 22.00
CA LEU A 186 13.01 -19.83 22.62
C LEU A 186 12.54 -19.61 24.05
N GLN A 187 11.24 -19.74 24.31
CA GLN A 187 10.68 -19.67 25.66
C GLN A 187 11.28 -20.74 26.57
N LYS A 188 11.24 -22.01 26.16
CA LYS A 188 11.86 -23.11 26.91
C LYS A 188 13.35 -22.86 27.16
N ARG A 189 14.07 -22.31 26.18
CA ARG A 189 15.49 -21.97 26.35
C ARG A 189 15.69 -20.84 27.36
N ARG A 190 14.85 -19.82 27.34
CA ARG A 190 14.90 -18.71 28.31
C ARG A 190 14.65 -19.23 29.72
N GLU A 191 13.64 -20.09 29.91
CA GLU A 191 13.33 -20.72 31.20
C GLU A 191 14.50 -21.58 31.71
N MET A 192 15.08 -22.42 30.86
CA MET A 192 16.26 -23.22 31.22
C MET A 192 17.47 -22.36 31.59
N ARG A 193 17.73 -21.30 30.82
CA ARG A 193 18.83 -20.35 31.12
C ARG A 193 18.57 -19.56 32.40
N ALA A 194 17.33 -19.14 32.65
CA ALA A 194 16.93 -18.45 33.88
C ALA A 194 17.08 -19.37 35.10
N ALA A 195 16.80 -20.67 34.95
CA ALA A 195 17.08 -21.69 35.95
C ALA A 195 18.58 -22.05 36.09
N GLY A 196 19.47 -21.38 35.33
CA GLY A 196 20.91 -21.63 35.37
C GLY A 196 21.37 -22.91 34.64
N LEU A 197 20.47 -23.61 33.95
CA LEU A 197 20.78 -24.83 33.21
C LEU A 197 21.39 -24.47 31.84
N ALA A 198 22.69 -24.71 31.70
CA ALA A 198 23.42 -24.50 30.45
C ALA A 198 23.04 -25.56 29.41
N PHE A 199 22.06 -25.24 28.56
CA PHE A 199 21.71 -26.08 27.42
C PHE A 199 22.37 -25.56 26.13
N ALA A 200 23.44 -26.22 25.68
CA ALA A 200 24.05 -25.99 24.39
C ALA A 200 23.40 -26.89 23.33
N ARG A 201 22.75 -26.29 22.33
CA ARG A 201 22.24 -27.05 21.19
C ARG A 201 23.41 -27.44 20.29
N LYS A 202 23.58 -28.73 20.03
CA LYS A 202 24.49 -29.20 18.98
C LYS A 202 23.88 -28.86 17.61
N PHE A 203 24.25 -27.73 17.03
CA PHE A 203 23.99 -27.47 15.61
C PHE A 203 24.95 -28.35 14.82
N LYS A 204 24.40 -29.15 13.90
CA LYS A 204 25.19 -29.87 12.90
C LYS A 204 24.71 -29.36 11.55
N PRO A 205 25.48 -28.51 10.85
CA PRO A 205 25.09 -28.05 9.53
C PRO A 205 24.94 -29.27 8.62
N ARG A 206 23.96 -29.23 7.72
CA ARG A 206 23.86 -30.23 6.65
C ARG A 206 24.99 -29.98 5.65
N ARG A 207 25.39 -31.02 4.89
CA ARG A 207 26.36 -30.90 3.80
C ARG A 207 25.94 -29.75 2.87
N ASN A 208 26.82 -28.77 2.67
CA ASN A 208 26.63 -27.53 1.90
C ASN A 208 25.74 -26.44 2.55
N GLN A 209 25.46 -26.52 3.86
CA GLN A 209 24.79 -25.45 4.60
C GLN A 209 25.83 -24.56 5.29
N ILE A 210 25.94 -23.30 4.84
CA ILE A 210 26.82 -22.29 5.43
C ILE A 210 26.18 -21.74 6.70
N ASP A 211 26.95 -21.63 7.78
CA ASP A 211 26.52 -20.90 8.98
C ASP A 211 26.88 -19.42 8.84
N TYR A 212 25.88 -18.63 8.49
CA TYR A 212 25.98 -17.17 8.33
C TYR A 212 26.41 -16.44 9.62
N SER A 213 26.39 -17.12 10.78
CA SER A 213 26.78 -16.54 12.07
C SER A 213 28.25 -16.76 12.40
N GLU A 214 28.87 -17.83 11.87
CA GLU A 214 30.27 -18.18 12.16
C GLU A 214 31.24 -17.51 11.17
N GLU A 215 30.84 -17.39 9.90
CA GLU A 215 31.66 -16.79 8.85
C GLU A 215 30.83 -15.85 7.95
N ILE A 216 31.50 -14.91 7.28
CA ILE A 216 30.89 -14.05 6.26
C ILE A 216 30.79 -14.87 4.96
N PRO A 217 29.59 -15.26 4.50
CA PRO A 217 29.50 -16.14 3.35
C PRO A 217 29.89 -15.40 2.07
N PHE A 218 30.72 -16.06 1.24
CA PHE A 218 31.22 -15.50 -0.01
C PHE A 218 31.87 -14.13 0.15
N GLU A 219 32.73 -13.97 1.16
CA GLU A 219 33.46 -12.73 1.38
C GLU A 219 34.23 -12.34 0.11
N LYS A 220 33.97 -11.12 -0.36
CA LYS A 220 34.72 -10.49 -1.45
C LYS A 220 35.53 -9.37 -0.83
N HIS A 221 36.83 -9.61 -0.67
CA HIS A 221 37.71 -8.57 -0.17
C HIS A 221 37.69 -7.35 -1.10
N ILE A 222 37.67 -6.17 -0.49
CA ILE A 222 37.70 -4.89 -1.21
C ILE A 222 39.04 -4.83 -1.96
N PRO A 223 39.05 -4.55 -3.27
CA PRO A 223 40.30 -4.45 -4.02
C PRO A 223 41.14 -3.31 -3.44
N ALA A 224 42.46 -3.53 -3.33
CA ALA A 224 43.37 -2.53 -2.79
C ALA A 224 43.30 -1.24 -3.62
N GLY A 225 42.99 -0.13 -2.96
CA GLY A 225 42.92 1.20 -3.57
C GLY A 225 44.18 2.03 -3.33
N PHE A 226 44.15 3.29 -3.79
CA PHE A 226 45.25 4.25 -3.62
C PHE A 226 45.39 4.79 -2.19
N HIS A 227 44.34 4.69 -1.37
CA HIS A 227 44.37 5.08 0.05
C HIS A 227 44.53 3.84 0.93
N ASN A 228 45.25 3.99 2.06
CA ASN A 228 45.41 2.93 3.05
C ASN A 228 44.19 2.91 3.99
N PRO A 229 43.32 1.88 3.94
CA PRO A 229 42.13 1.80 4.79
C PRO A 229 42.43 1.37 6.24
N SER A 230 43.70 1.15 6.61
CA SER A 230 44.08 0.69 7.96
C SER A 230 43.73 1.67 9.08
N ASP A 231 43.58 2.96 8.75
CA ASP A 231 43.25 4.01 9.71
C ASP A 231 41.73 4.14 9.96
N ASP A 232 40.89 3.56 9.10
CA ASP A 232 39.43 3.56 9.22
C ASP A 232 38.96 2.50 10.22
N LYS A 233 38.90 2.86 11.50
CA LYS A 233 38.37 2.00 12.55
C LYS A 233 36.84 2.15 12.65
N TYR A 234 36.10 1.11 12.28
CA TYR A 234 34.67 1.04 12.56
C TYR A 234 34.44 0.89 14.07
N VAL A 235 33.76 1.85 14.69
CA VAL A 235 33.35 1.76 16.10
C VAL A 235 32.14 0.82 16.17
N LEU A 236 32.30 -0.32 16.84
CA LEU A 236 31.24 -1.30 17.08
C LEU A 236 30.27 -0.77 18.17
N GLU A 237 29.63 0.37 17.91
CA GLU A 237 28.66 0.96 18.81
C GLU A 237 27.45 0.04 18.95
N ASN A 238 27.12 -0.37 20.19
CA ASN A 238 26.04 -1.29 20.61
C ASN A 238 25.21 -1.91 19.46
N ALA A 239 25.83 -2.77 18.64
CA ALA A 239 25.20 -3.33 17.43
C ALA A 239 23.89 -4.07 17.77
N ASN A 240 23.81 -4.61 18.99
CA ASN A 240 22.63 -5.26 19.54
C ASN A 240 21.44 -4.30 19.71
N GLN A 241 21.67 -3.05 20.12
CA GLN A 241 20.58 -2.07 20.31
C GLN A 241 20.00 -1.63 18.97
N ARG A 242 20.86 -1.27 18.00
CA ARG A 242 20.44 -0.91 16.65
C ARG A 242 19.73 -2.06 15.92
N ALA A 243 20.21 -3.30 16.08
CA ALA A 243 19.54 -4.47 15.50
C ALA A 243 18.16 -4.74 16.13
N ILE A 244 18.01 -4.51 17.44
CA ILE A 244 16.71 -4.59 18.12
C ILE A 244 15.76 -3.50 17.60
N GLU A 245 16.24 -2.26 17.48
CA GLU A 245 15.46 -1.13 16.95
C GLU A 245 15.02 -1.37 15.51
N ASP A 246 15.92 -1.86 14.64
CA ASP A 246 15.59 -2.19 13.25
C ASP A 246 14.56 -3.30 13.12
N HIS A 247 14.60 -4.30 14.01
CA HIS A 247 13.57 -5.35 14.05
C HIS A 247 12.22 -4.87 14.62
N GLN A 248 12.21 -3.80 15.41
CA GLN A 248 11.00 -3.19 15.96
C GLN A 248 10.36 -2.15 15.04
N LYS A 249 11.07 -1.69 13.99
CA LYS A 249 10.50 -0.75 13.02
C LYS A 249 9.26 -1.34 12.34
N PRO A 250 8.16 -0.56 12.22
CA PRO A 250 6.94 -1.04 11.59
C PRO A 250 7.21 -1.37 10.13
N ARG A 251 6.54 -2.41 9.64
CA ARG A 251 6.68 -2.80 8.23
C ARG A 251 6.02 -1.74 7.34
N GLY A 252 6.50 -1.57 6.11
CA GLY A 252 5.92 -0.59 5.18
C GLY A 252 4.40 -0.72 5.00
N ARG A 253 3.85 -1.94 5.05
CA ARG A 253 2.39 -2.17 5.02
C ARG A 253 1.66 -1.65 6.25
N GLU A 254 2.27 -1.71 7.43
CA GLU A 254 1.67 -1.24 8.69
C GLU A 254 1.61 0.30 8.67
N ILE A 255 2.70 0.94 8.27
CA ILE A 255 2.76 2.40 8.08
C ILE A 255 1.70 2.86 7.07
N GLU A 256 1.59 2.17 5.92
CA GLU A 256 0.60 2.47 4.89
C GLU A 256 -0.84 2.27 5.36
N MET A 257 -1.11 1.22 6.15
CA MET A 257 -2.43 0.98 6.74
C MET A 257 -2.81 2.06 7.75
N GLU A 258 -1.85 2.51 8.55
CA GLU A 258 -2.06 3.58 9.52
C GLU A 258 -2.38 4.91 8.84
N MET A 259 -1.61 5.30 7.81
CA MET A 259 -1.92 6.48 7.00
C MET A 259 -3.31 6.39 6.35
N ARG A 260 -3.70 5.23 5.80
CA ARG A 260 -5.06 5.04 5.26
C ARG A 260 -6.16 5.15 6.32
N ARG A 261 -5.89 4.69 7.54
CA ARG A 261 -6.84 4.81 8.66
C ARG A 261 -7.00 6.28 9.01
N GLU A 262 -5.91 7.02 9.14
CA GLU A 262 -5.95 8.46 9.39
C GLU A 262 -6.71 9.22 8.31
N ASP A 263 -6.46 8.93 7.04
CA ASP A 263 -7.17 9.57 5.92
C ASP A 263 -8.67 9.26 5.94
N ARG A 264 -9.04 8.02 6.27
CA ARG A 264 -10.43 7.61 6.43
C ARG A 264 -11.10 8.34 7.59
N GLU A 265 -10.43 8.46 8.72
CA GLU A 265 -10.94 9.19 9.89
C GLU A 265 -11.08 10.69 9.61
N LYS A 266 -10.09 11.30 8.94
CA LYS A 266 -10.17 12.70 8.49
C LYS A 266 -11.36 12.90 7.56
N LEU A 267 -11.57 12.01 6.60
CA LEU A 267 -12.70 12.09 5.67
C LEU A 267 -14.05 11.86 6.37
N LYS A 268 -14.12 10.92 7.33
CA LYS A 268 -15.30 10.69 8.16
C LYS A 268 -15.64 11.94 8.99
N LYS A 269 -14.65 12.54 9.66
CA LYS A 269 -14.82 13.79 10.42
C LYS A 269 -15.28 14.95 9.54
N ARG A 270 -14.70 15.14 8.35
CA ARG A 270 -15.16 16.17 7.39
C ARG A 270 -16.60 15.93 6.93
N LYS A 271 -16.99 14.67 6.73
CA LYS A 271 -18.37 14.30 6.37
C LYS A 271 -19.35 14.60 7.52
N GLU A 272 -18.99 14.25 8.75
CA GLU A 272 -19.80 14.51 9.96
C GLU A 272 -19.90 16.00 10.29
N GLN A 273 -18.86 16.78 10.00
CA GLN A 273 -18.86 18.24 10.14
C GLN A 273 -19.66 18.97 9.05
N GLY A 274 -20.38 18.25 8.17
CA GLY A 274 -21.23 18.84 7.14
C GLY A 274 -20.48 19.47 5.97
N GLU A 275 -19.16 19.31 5.90
CA GLU A 275 -18.33 19.89 4.82
C GLU A 275 -18.43 19.09 3.51
N ALA A 276 -19.13 17.95 3.51
CA ALA A 276 -19.30 17.07 2.35
C ALA A 276 -20.03 17.76 1.18
N ASP A 277 -21.01 18.63 1.46
CA ASP A 277 -21.73 19.37 0.43
C ASP A 277 -20.89 20.53 -0.13
N ALA A 278 -19.88 21.02 0.60
CA ALA A 278 -19.00 22.08 0.13
C ALA A 278 -17.93 21.58 -0.87
N VAL A 279 -17.58 20.30 -0.85
CA VAL A 279 -16.59 19.71 -1.78
C VAL A 279 -17.17 19.51 -3.18
N PHE A 280 -18.44 19.15 -3.29
CA PHE A 280 -19.14 19.07 -4.58
C PHE A 280 -19.67 20.42 -5.08
N ASN A 281 -19.72 21.43 -4.19
CA ASN A 281 -20.17 22.79 -4.52
C ASN A 281 -18.99 23.76 -4.74
N ILE A 282 -17.78 23.26 -4.97
CA ILE A 282 -16.68 24.07 -5.51
C ILE A 282 -16.99 24.33 -6.99
N LYS A 283 -17.87 25.30 -7.25
CA LYS A 283 -17.85 26.04 -8.50
C LYS A 283 -16.42 26.47 -8.73
N GLU A 284 -15.87 26.01 -9.86
CA GLU A 284 -14.56 26.32 -10.41
C GLU A 284 -14.03 27.68 -9.93
N LYS A 285 -13.24 27.69 -8.86
CA LYS A 285 -12.46 28.88 -8.53
C LYS A 285 -11.44 29.04 -9.66
N LYS A 286 -11.75 29.92 -10.61
CA LYS A 286 -10.85 30.32 -11.70
C LYS A 286 -9.50 30.66 -11.06
N ARG A 287 -8.48 29.87 -11.41
CA ARG A 287 -7.11 30.00 -10.91
C ARG A 287 -6.67 31.46 -11.14
N SER A 288 -6.16 32.13 -10.11
CA SER A 288 -5.63 33.49 -10.27
C SER A 288 -4.48 33.46 -11.30
N LYS A 289 -4.50 34.42 -12.24
CA LYS A 289 -3.43 34.55 -13.24
C LYS A 289 -2.09 34.73 -12.52
N LEU A 290 -1.12 33.89 -12.88
CA LEU A 290 0.24 33.96 -12.38
C LEU A 290 0.87 35.28 -12.87
N VAL A 291 0.99 36.26 -11.97
CA VAL A 291 1.71 37.52 -12.24
C VAL A 291 3.14 37.33 -11.72
N LEU A 292 4.07 37.11 -12.65
CA LEU A 292 5.50 37.11 -12.35
C LEU A 292 6.01 38.57 -12.27
N PRO A 293 7.01 38.87 -11.42
CA PRO A 293 7.60 40.20 -11.35
C PRO A 293 8.27 40.57 -12.67
N GLU A 294 8.24 41.86 -13.02
CA GLU A 294 8.89 42.36 -14.24
C GLU A 294 10.42 42.14 -14.18
N PRO A 295 11.06 41.75 -15.30
CA PRO A 295 12.49 41.49 -15.35
C PRO A 295 13.28 42.77 -15.03
N GLN A 296 14.25 42.66 -14.11
CA GLN A 296 15.05 43.79 -13.61
C GLN A 296 16.19 44.22 -14.54
N ILE A 297 16.25 43.73 -15.77
CA ILE A 297 17.32 44.03 -16.72
C ILE A 297 16.66 44.65 -17.96
N SER A 298 17.11 45.85 -18.33
CA SER A 298 16.58 46.55 -19.49
C SER A 298 17.08 45.91 -20.79
N ASP A 299 16.27 45.91 -21.84
CA ASP A 299 16.64 45.31 -23.14
C ASP A 299 17.94 45.88 -23.72
N ARG A 300 18.29 47.13 -23.36
CA ARG A 300 19.57 47.76 -23.71
C ARG A 300 20.77 47.15 -23.00
N GLU A 301 20.63 46.79 -21.73
CA GLU A 301 21.69 46.08 -21.00
C GLU A 301 21.86 44.67 -21.55
N LEU A 302 20.75 44.02 -21.95
CA LEU A 302 20.79 42.73 -22.64
C LEU A 302 21.55 42.83 -23.98
N GLU A 303 21.27 43.85 -24.79
CA GLU A 303 21.96 44.10 -26.05
C GLU A 303 23.44 44.44 -25.85
N GLN A 304 23.80 45.19 -24.81
CA GLN A 304 25.19 45.46 -24.47
C GLN A 304 25.92 44.19 -24.03
N ILE A 305 25.29 43.33 -23.22
CA ILE A 305 25.88 42.06 -22.80
C ILE A 305 26.09 41.14 -24.02
N VAL A 306 25.14 41.09 -24.95
CA VAL A 306 25.27 40.34 -26.20
C VAL A 306 26.38 40.93 -27.09
N LYS A 307 26.48 42.25 -27.18
CA LYS A 307 27.52 42.92 -27.98
C LYS A 307 28.92 42.78 -27.39
N ILE A 308 29.04 42.78 -26.06
CA ILE A 308 30.28 42.48 -25.35
C ILE A 308 30.67 41.01 -25.56
N GLY A 309 29.70 40.09 -25.52
CA GLY A 309 29.91 38.68 -25.87
C GLY A 309 30.42 38.50 -27.30
N HIS A 310 29.79 39.18 -28.27
CA HIS A 310 30.19 39.13 -29.68
C HIS A 310 31.57 39.75 -29.93
N ALA A 311 31.91 40.83 -29.21
CA ALA A 311 33.23 41.46 -29.27
C ALA A 311 34.31 40.55 -28.66
N SER A 312 33.99 39.82 -27.59
CA SER A 312 34.93 38.86 -26.99
C SER A 312 35.17 37.62 -27.88
N ASP A 313 34.15 37.16 -28.62
CA ASP A 313 34.30 36.05 -29.58
C ASP A 313 35.07 36.46 -30.84
N SER A 314 34.88 37.68 -31.32
CA SER A 314 35.61 38.17 -32.51
C SER A 314 37.09 38.43 -32.21
N VAL A 315 37.48 38.82 -30.98
CA VAL A 315 38.90 38.90 -30.58
C VAL A 315 39.53 37.51 -30.43
N ARG A 316 38.77 36.50 -30.02
CA ARG A 316 39.26 35.10 -29.94
C ARG A 316 39.51 34.47 -31.30
N GLN A 317 38.78 34.85 -32.34
CA GLN A 317 38.99 34.37 -33.71
C GLN A 317 40.31 34.83 -34.37
N TYR A 318 40.97 35.87 -33.85
CA TYR A 318 42.25 36.35 -34.38
C TYR A 318 43.48 35.80 -33.64
N ILE A 319 43.31 34.98 -32.59
CA ILE A 319 44.40 34.43 -31.78
C ILE A 319 44.39 32.89 -31.88
N ASP A 320 44.38 32.37 -33.10
CA ASP A 320 44.33 30.92 -33.35
C ASP A 320 45.66 30.42 -33.94
N GLY A 321 46.72 30.53 -33.13
CA GLY A 321 48.08 30.17 -33.55
C GLY A 321 49.09 29.82 -32.46
N THR A 322 48.67 29.62 -31.20
CA THR A 322 49.63 29.29 -30.13
C THR A 322 49.14 28.10 -29.29
N ALA A 323 50.00 27.10 -29.13
CA ALA A 323 49.74 25.77 -28.55
C ALA A 323 49.41 25.73 -27.05
N THR A 324 48.97 26.84 -26.46
CA THR A 324 48.63 26.96 -25.03
C THR A 324 47.13 27.12 -24.77
N SER A 325 46.26 27.15 -25.80
CA SER A 325 44.81 27.30 -25.60
C SER A 325 44.13 26.07 -24.96
N GLY A 326 44.74 24.88 -25.08
CA GLY A 326 44.19 23.63 -24.51
C GLY A 326 44.32 23.49 -22.98
N LEU A 327 44.91 24.45 -22.27
CA LEU A 327 45.07 24.43 -20.81
C LEU A 327 44.18 25.41 -20.05
N LEU A 328 43.37 26.20 -20.77
CA LEU A 328 42.30 27.01 -20.17
C LEU A 328 41.00 26.21 -20.25
N THR A 329 40.67 25.52 -19.16
CA THR A 329 39.41 24.80 -19.03
C THR A 329 38.21 25.76 -19.04
N ASP A 330 37.34 25.59 -20.03
CA ASP A 330 36.12 26.37 -20.23
C ASP A 330 35.11 26.20 -19.09
N TYR A 331 35.13 27.12 -18.13
CA TYR A 331 34.09 27.19 -17.08
C TYR A 331 32.70 27.54 -17.65
N THR A 332 32.64 28.14 -18.85
CA THR A 332 31.37 28.54 -19.50
C THR A 332 30.70 27.40 -20.26
N GLU A 333 31.45 26.41 -20.76
CA GLU A 333 30.86 25.20 -21.37
C GLU A 333 30.31 24.24 -20.32
N SER A 334 30.98 24.09 -19.16
CA SER A 334 30.44 23.27 -18.06
C SER A 334 29.18 23.88 -17.43
N ALA A 335 29.08 25.21 -17.35
CA ALA A 335 27.88 25.90 -16.90
C ALA A 335 26.73 25.82 -17.93
N ARG A 336 27.02 25.87 -19.23
CA ARG A 336 26.02 25.64 -20.29
C ARG A 336 25.57 24.17 -20.38
N ALA A 337 26.47 23.21 -20.19
CA ALA A 337 26.15 21.78 -20.16
C ALA A 337 25.23 21.42 -18.99
N ASN A 338 25.49 21.96 -17.78
CA ASN A 338 24.60 21.77 -16.63
C ASN A 338 23.29 22.56 -16.72
N ALA A 339 23.26 23.73 -17.38
CA ALA A 339 22.02 24.49 -17.62
C ALA A 339 21.14 23.90 -18.75
N VAL A 340 21.71 23.08 -19.64
CA VAL A 340 20.98 22.33 -20.67
C VAL A 340 20.50 20.99 -20.13
N ALA A 341 21.24 20.35 -19.21
CA ALA A 341 20.82 19.10 -18.56
C ALA A 341 19.68 19.27 -17.53
N ALA A 342 19.45 20.49 -17.02
CA ALA A 342 18.33 20.82 -16.12
C ALA A 342 17.07 21.34 -16.83
N ARG A 343 17.02 21.34 -18.17
CA ARG A 343 15.78 21.62 -18.91
C ARG A 343 15.10 20.29 -19.23
N THR A 344 13.96 20.02 -18.60
CA THR A 344 13.01 19.03 -19.11
C THR A 344 12.77 19.32 -20.58
N MET A 345 12.98 18.32 -21.44
CA MET A 345 12.71 18.43 -22.87
C MET A 345 11.32 19.02 -23.06
N ARG A 346 11.27 20.23 -23.62
CA ARG A 346 10.04 20.90 -23.98
C ARG A 346 9.39 20.03 -25.04
N THR A 347 8.17 19.53 -24.77
CA THR A 347 7.36 18.91 -25.82
C THR A 347 7.28 19.89 -26.99
N PRO A 348 7.44 19.42 -28.24
CA PRO A 348 7.27 20.29 -29.39
C PRO A 348 5.90 20.98 -29.27
N MET A 349 5.84 22.29 -29.53
CA MET A 349 4.56 23.01 -29.51
C MET A 349 3.56 22.22 -30.36
N PRO A 350 2.36 21.92 -29.83
CA PRO A 350 1.32 21.31 -30.64
C PRO A 350 1.00 22.30 -31.76
N LYS A 351 1.42 21.96 -32.98
CA LYS A 351 0.95 22.66 -34.17
C LYS A 351 -0.51 22.26 -34.34
N ASP A 352 -1.37 23.25 -34.54
CA ASP A 352 -2.80 23.03 -34.70
C ASP A 352 -3.05 22.31 -36.03
N THR A 353 -3.15 20.97 -35.97
CA THR A 353 -3.27 20.09 -37.15
C THR A 353 -4.54 20.37 -37.93
N ILE A 354 -5.57 20.88 -37.26
CA ILE A 354 -6.84 21.27 -37.87
C ILE A 354 -6.65 22.55 -38.69
N GLN A 355 -5.89 23.51 -38.17
CA GLN A 355 -5.62 24.76 -38.89
C GLN A 355 -4.78 24.50 -40.16
N MET A 356 -3.77 23.64 -40.07
CA MET A 356 -2.99 23.21 -41.24
C MET A 356 -3.83 22.47 -42.29
N GLU A 357 -4.78 21.62 -41.87
CA GLU A 357 -5.67 20.91 -42.79
C GLU A 357 -6.64 21.87 -43.48
N ILE A 358 -7.16 22.87 -42.75
CA ILE A 358 -8.00 23.93 -43.31
C ILE A 358 -7.22 24.77 -44.34
N GLU A 359 -5.96 25.11 -44.06
CA GLU A 359 -5.09 25.82 -45.02
C GLU A 359 -4.82 25.00 -46.28
N ASN A 360 -4.58 23.69 -46.14
CA ASN A 360 -4.43 22.78 -47.28
C ASN A 360 -5.72 22.66 -48.11
N ILE A 361 -6.88 22.54 -47.47
CA ILE A 361 -8.19 22.47 -48.16
C ILE A 361 -8.46 23.79 -48.90
N MET A 362 -8.17 24.92 -48.27
CA MET A 362 -8.35 26.24 -48.89
C MET A 362 -7.39 26.46 -50.05
N ALA A 363 -6.14 25.96 -49.95
CA ALA A 363 -5.16 25.99 -51.03
C ALA A 363 -5.61 25.11 -52.23
N LEU A 364 -6.22 23.96 -51.98
CA LEU A 364 -6.77 23.10 -53.04
C LEU A 364 -8.02 23.67 -53.70
N GLN A 365 -8.87 24.37 -52.94
CA GLN A 365 -10.09 24.99 -53.46
C GLN A 365 -9.81 26.20 -54.35
N ASN A 366 -8.69 26.89 -54.13
CA ASN A 366 -8.30 28.08 -54.88
C ASN A 366 -7.44 27.78 -56.12
N THR A 367 -7.01 26.53 -56.35
CA THR A 367 -6.25 26.15 -57.56
C THR A 367 -7.15 25.55 -58.63
N GLU A 368 -7.10 26.11 -59.84
CA GLU A 368 -7.76 25.52 -61.01
C GLU A 368 -7.14 24.15 -61.36
N SER A 369 -7.99 23.19 -61.71
CA SER A 369 -7.57 21.81 -61.96
C SER A 369 -6.55 21.72 -63.10
N VAL A 370 -5.68 20.70 -63.01
CA VAL A 370 -4.55 20.48 -63.94
C VAL A 370 -5.00 20.35 -65.41
N LEU A 371 -6.29 20.08 -65.67
CA LEU A 371 -6.89 20.06 -67.00
C LEU A 371 -6.97 21.46 -67.66
N LYS A 372 -6.88 22.54 -66.88
CA LYS A 372 -6.81 23.94 -67.35
C LYS A 372 -5.40 24.55 -67.33
N GLY A 373 -4.36 23.78 -66.98
CA GLY A 373 -2.96 24.25 -67.02
C GLY A 373 -2.47 24.95 -65.73
N GLY A 374 -3.13 24.76 -64.59
CA GLY A 374 -2.65 25.25 -63.29
C GLY A 374 -1.43 24.47 -62.78
N LEU A 375 -0.47 25.18 -62.15
CA LEU A 375 0.67 24.60 -61.44
C LEU A 375 0.23 24.06 -60.07
N ASN A 376 0.80 22.93 -59.64
CA ASN A 376 0.49 22.30 -58.34
C ASN A 376 0.97 23.17 -57.17
N THR A 377 0.08 23.47 -56.20
CA THR A 377 0.42 24.19 -54.96
C THR A 377 1.13 23.29 -53.96
N PRO A 378 2.17 23.77 -53.25
CA PRO A 378 2.83 23.01 -52.21
C PRO A 378 1.91 22.84 -51.00
N LEU A 379 1.62 21.60 -50.60
CA LEU A 379 0.80 21.25 -49.44
C LEU A 379 1.68 20.91 -48.23
N HIS A 380 1.19 21.22 -47.02
CA HIS A 380 1.86 20.84 -45.78
C HIS A 380 1.48 19.41 -45.36
N GLU A 381 2.44 18.55 -45.00
CA GLU A 381 2.15 17.17 -44.55
C GLU A 381 1.42 17.15 -43.19
N SER A 382 0.16 16.70 -43.16
CA SER A 382 -0.60 16.45 -41.93
C SER A 382 -0.61 14.95 -41.58
N GLU A 383 -0.52 14.59 -40.30
CA GLU A 383 -0.61 13.18 -39.85
C GLU A 383 -2.04 12.61 -39.89
N LEU A 384 -3.06 13.44 -40.15
CA LEU A 384 -4.48 13.07 -40.10
C LEU A 384 -4.92 12.20 -41.29
N GLY A 385 -4.19 12.26 -42.41
CA GLY A 385 -4.51 11.54 -43.65
C GLY A 385 -3.93 10.12 -43.78
N LYS A 386 -3.16 9.61 -42.81
CA LYS A 386 -2.61 8.24 -42.87
C LYS A 386 -3.57 7.27 -42.17
N GLY A 387 -4.21 6.39 -42.95
CA GLY A 387 -5.33 5.54 -42.55
C GLY A 387 -5.09 4.54 -41.39
N VAL A 388 -6.16 3.80 -41.08
CA VAL A 388 -6.46 3.00 -39.87
C VAL A 388 -5.55 1.77 -39.60
N LEU A 389 -4.38 1.65 -40.24
CA LEU A 389 -3.45 0.54 -39.97
C LEU A 389 -2.23 1.02 -39.17
N PRO A 390 -1.88 0.37 -38.05
CA PRO A 390 -0.71 0.75 -37.26
C PRO A 390 0.58 0.40 -38.00
N THR A 391 1.32 1.40 -38.46
CA THR A 391 2.71 1.22 -38.91
C THR A 391 3.66 1.26 -37.71
N PRO A 392 4.68 0.38 -37.63
CA PRO A 392 5.64 0.39 -36.53
C PRO A 392 6.52 1.65 -36.63
N ARG A 393 6.42 2.53 -35.63
CA ARG A 393 7.39 3.63 -35.44
C ARG A 393 8.69 3.02 -34.90
N ILE A 394 9.76 3.07 -35.69
CA ILE A 394 11.13 2.84 -35.19
C ILE A 394 11.53 4.10 -34.44
N ALA A 395 11.49 4.06 -33.11
CA ALA A 395 12.11 5.07 -32.29
C ALA A 395 13.64 4.88 -32.34
N ALA A 396 14.31 5.57 -33.26
CA ALA A 396 15.75 5.70 -33.22
C ALA A 396 16.10 6.65 -32.06
N THR A 397 16.60 6.09 -30.97
CA THR A 397 17.30 6.85 -29.93
C THR A 397 18.64 7.34 -30.51
N PRO A 398 18.91 8.65 -30.64
CA PRO A 398 20.26 9.11 -30.93
C PRO A 398 21.11 8.96 -29.67
N ASN A 399 22.03 8.01 -29.72
CA ASN A 399 23.04 7.75 -28.70
C ASN A 399 24.05 8.92 -28.70
N THR A 400 24.07 9.74 -27.65
CA THR A 400 25.00 10.87 -27.49
C THR A 400 26.15 10.50 -26.57
N VAL A 401 26.91 9.47 -26.94
CA VAL A 401 28.21 9.22 -26.32
C VAL A 401 29.18 8.88 -27.43
N LEU A 402 29.94 9.90 -27.86
CA LEU A 402 31.31 9.85 -28.41
C LEU A 402 31.58 11.08 -29.30
N HIS A 403 32.00 12.19 -28.70
CA HIS A 403 33.11 12.96 -29.25
C HIS A 403 34.20 13.04 -28.17
N ALA A 404 35.42 12.80 -28.62
CA ALA A 404 36.59 12.37 -27.88
C ALA A 404 37.39 13.53 -27.27
N ILE A 405 38.34 13.21 -26.38
CA ILE A 405 39.79 13.48 -26.53
C ILE A 405 40.60 12.78 -25.41
N ALA A 406 41.41 11.80 -25.86
CA ALA A 406 42.81 11.50 -25.47
C ALA A 406 43.13 10.86 -24.10
N ALA A 407 44.15 10.02 -23.91
CA ALA A 407 45.21 9.44 -24.76
C ALA A 407 45.65 8.08 -24.14
N THR A 408 46.16 7.16 -24.96
CA THR A 408 47.05 6.07 -24.50
C THR A 408 48.51 6.45 -24.78
N PRO A 409 49.45 5.85 -24.04
CA PRO A 409 50.43 5.03 -24.78
C PRO A 409 50.71 3.67 -24.10
N GLY A 410 50.90 2.63 -24.93
CA GLY A 410 51.63 1.42 -24.53
C GLY A 410 51.00 0.06 -24.89
N THR A 411 51.31 -0.44 -26.10
CA THR A 411 51.79 -1.82 -26.44
C THR A 411 51.17 -3.02 -25.66
N GLN A 412 50.64 -4.11 -26.24
CA GLN A 412 51.16 -4.97 -27.31
C GLN A 412 50.11 -6.08 -27.65
N ASN A 413 50.16 -6.58 -28.89
CA ASN A 413 49.67 -7.88 -29.42
C ASN A 413 48.20 -8.13 -29.84
N HIS A 414 48.05 -8.25 -31.16
CA HIS A 414 47.03 -8.89 -32.02
C HIS A 414 47.06 -10.45 -31.98
N PRO A 415 46.24 -11.23 -32.75
CA PRO A 415 44.93 -10.97 -33.41
C PRO A 415 43.88 -12.14 -33.36
N GLY A 416 42.64 -11.85 -33.80
CA GLY A 416 41.69 -12.81 -34.43
C GLY A 416 40.54 -13.28 -33.54
N ALA A 417 39.28 -13.45 -33.95
CA ALA A 417 38.59 -13.36 -35.23
C ALA A 417 37.05 -13.26 -34.96
N THR A 418 36.30 -12.65 -35.87
CA THR A 418 34.82 -12.76 -36.02
C THR A 418 34.42 -14.14 -36.62
N PRO A 419 33.13 -14.51 -36.84
CA PRO A 419 31.81 -14.02 -36.37
C PRO A 419 30.77 -15.14 -35.99
N GLY A 420 29.60 -14.75 -35.44
CA GLY A 420 28.29 -15.19 -35.97
C GLY A 420 27.51 -16.37 -35.34
N ALA A 421 26.18 -16.20 -35.39
CA ALA A 421 25.08 -17.20 -35.43
C ALA A 421 24.32 -17.59 -34.14
N THR A 422 23.00 -17.36 -34.22
CA THR A 422 21.87 -17.90 -33.44
C THR A 422 21.79 -19.44 -33.45
N PRO A 423 21.16 -20.07 -32.46
CA PRO A 423 19.89 -20.79 -32.70
C PRO A 423 18.91 -20.65 -31.50
N GLY A 424 17.60 -20.93 -31.57
CA GLY A 424 16.85 -21.84 -32.42
C GLY A 424 16.07 -22.81 -31.51
N PHE A 425 14.74 -22.76 -31.65
CA PHE A 425 13.71 -23.50 -30.94
C PHE A 425 13.67 -25.00 -31.29
N SER A 426 13.44 -25.87 -30.30
CA SER A 426 13.01 -27.26 -30.51
C SER A 426 12.32 -27.81 -29.24
N THR A 427 11.10 -28.31 -29.43
CA THR A 427 10.42 -29.29 -28.55
C THR A 427 10.96 -30.69 -28.82
N PRO A 428 10.74 -31.66 -27.89
CA PRO A 428 9.78 -32.70 -28.21
C PRO A 428 8.92 -33.20 -27.03
N ALA A 429 7.82 -33.86 -27.37
CA ALA A 429 6.83 -34.46 -26.49
C ALA A 429 6.99 -35.98 -26.34
N HIS A 430 6.42 -36.50 -25.24
CA HIS A 430 5.96 -37.87 -24.93
C HIS A 430 6.96 -39.03 -24.77
N SER A 431 7.05 -39.57 -23.54
CA SER A 431 6.52 -40.91 -23.19
C SER A 431 6.62 -41.19 -21.67
N LEU A 432 5.70 -42.03 -21.18
CA LEU A 432 5.62 -42.55 -19.81
C LEU A 432 6.72 -43.59 -19.55
N THR A 433 7.21 -43.72 -18.31
CA THR A 433 7.26 -44.97 -17.51
C THR A 433 8.09 -44.84 -16.22
N GLN A 434 7.53 -45.45 -15.17
CA GLN A 434 8.13 -46.14 -14.01
C GLN A 434 9.48 -45.72 -13.39
N THR A 435 9.44 -45.64 -12.06
CA THR A 435 10.56 -45.64 -11.12
C THR A 435 11.41 -46.92 -11.20
N PRO A 436 12.74 -46.82 -11.06
CA PRO A 436 13.53 -47.91 -10.51
C PRO A 436 14.16 -47.53 -9.15
N PHE A 437 13.81 -48.36 -8.19
CA PHE A 437 14.48 -48.62 -6.94
C PHE A 437 15.71 -49.49 -7.22
N ARG A 438 16.94 -49.07 -6.88
CA ARG A 438 17.94 -49.91 -6.17
C ARG A 438 19.22 -49.15 -5.81
N ASP A 439 19.54 -49.26 -4.54
CA ASP A 439 20.73 -48.77 -3.84
C ASP A 439 21.89 -49.78 -4.00
N GLN A 440 23.11 -49.28 -4.23
CA GLN A 440 24.34 -50.06 -4.42
C GLN A 440 25.17 -50.16 -3.13
N MET A 441 24.58 -50.43 -1.97
CA MET A 441 25.39 -50.77 -0.78
C MET A 441 24.77 -51.94 -0.02
N ARG A 442 25.33 -53.13 -0.27
CA ARG A 442 25.10 -54.38 0.47
C ARG A 442 25.59 -54.24 1.92
N ILE A 443 24.75 -53.69 2.80
CA ILE A 443 24.96 -53.72 4.25
C ILE A 443 23.75 -54.44 4.85
N ASN A 444 23.84 -55.76 4.90
CA ASN A 444 23.38 -56.63 6.00
C ASN A 444 23.41 -58.08 5.50
N GLU A 445 24.47 -58.77 5.91
CA GLU A 445 24.57 -60.22 5.93
C GLU A 445 23.86 -60.72 7.21
N ASP A 446 23.23 -61.88 7.12
CA ASP A 446 22.28 -62.43 8.07
C ASP A 446 22.87 -62.68 9.47
N ILE A 447 22.23 -62.11 10.50
CA ILE A 447 22.14 -62.71 11.84
C ILE A 447 20.66 -62.76 12.21
N GLY A 448 20.09 -63.95 12.10
CA GLY A 448 18.72 -64.26 12.46
C GLY A 448 18.47 -64.07 13.96
N GLY A 449 17.55 -63.16 14.27
CA GLY A 449 16.95 -62.97 15.58
C GLY A 449 15.66 -62.18 15.41
N SER A 450 14.52 -62.77 15.78
CA SER A 450 13.16 -62.30 15.51
C SER A 450 12.89 -60.84 15.93
N ALA A 451 12.89 -59.93 14.95
CA ALA A 451 12.42 -58.54 15.13
C ALA A 451 10.92 -58.46 15.49
N PHE A 452 10.19 -59.57 15.33
CA PHE A 452 8.77 -59.64 15.65
C PHE A 452 8.53 -59.80 17.17
N GLU A 453 9.40 -60.54 17.87
CA GLU A 453 9.31 -60.71 19.33
C GLU A 453 9.68 -59.43 20.09
N GLN A 454 10.69 -58.70 19.64
CA GLN A 454 11.10 -57.44 20.27
C GLN A 454 10.02 -56.35 20.11
N LYS A 455 9.30 -56.36 18.98
CA LYS A 455 8.19 -55.41 18.74
C LYS A 455 6.94 -55.77 19.56
N ALA A 456 6.71 -57.06 19.82
CA ALA A 456 5.63 -57.52 20.68
C ALA A 456 5.93 -57.28 22.17
N SER A 457 7.19 -57.43 22.61
CA SER A 457 7.59 -57.13 23.99
C SER A 457 7.55 -55.63 24.28
N LEU A 458 8.01 -54.78 23.34
CA LEU A 458 7.87 -53.32 23.43
C LEU A 458 6.40 -52.86 23.42
N LYS A 459 5.53 -53.50 22.64
CA LYS A 459 4.08 -53.20 22.67
C LYS A 459 3.44 -53.56 24.01
N ARG A 460 3.84 -54.67 24.65
CA ARG A 460 3.36 -55.02 26.00
C ARG A 460 3.93 -54.08 27.07
N ALA A 461 5.20 -53.71 26.97
CA ALA A 461 5.85 -52.77 27.89
C ALA A 461 5.29 -51.33 27.78
N LEU A 462 4.86 -50.92 26.58
CA LEU A 462 4.19 -49.63 26.37
C LEU A 462 2.71 -49.66 26.77
N ALA A 463 2.06 -50.82 26.72
CA ALA A 463 0.68 -51.00 27.18
C ALA A 463 0.57 -51.11 28.72
N SER A 464 1.66 -51.43 29.42
CA SER A 464 1.72 -51.46 30.89
C SER A 464 2.01 -50.10 31.53
N LEU A 465 2.17 -49.04 30.74
CA LEU A 465 2.31 -47.68 31.27
C LEU A 465 0.91 -47.12 31.61
N PRO A 466 0.72 -46.48 32.77
CA PRO A 466 -0.51 -45.77 33.09
C PRO A 466 -0.79 -44.70 32.03
N ALA A 467 -2.03 -44.62 31.53
CA ALA A 467 -2.42 -43.63 30.53
C ALA A 467 -2.19 -42.20 31.09
N PRO A 468 -1.60 -41.28 30.30
CA PRO A 468 -1.34 -39.93 30.74
C PRO A 468 -2.66 -39.18 30.94
N LYS A 469 -2.96 -38.78 32.19
CA LYS A 469 -4.02 -37.81 32.49
C LYS A 469 -3.52 -36.42 32.15
N ASN A 470 -3.95 -35.91 31.00
CA ASN A 470 -3.95 -34.48 30.71
C ASN A 470 -5.41 -34.02 30.78
N ASP A 471 -5.86 -33.68 31.99
CA ASP A 471 -7.21 -33.17 32.21
C ASP A 471 -7.17 -31.63 32.10
N PHE A 472 -7.64 -31.12 30.97
CA PHE A 472 -8.26 -29.79 30.88
C PHE A 472 -9.53 -29.97 30.05
N GLU A 473 -10.65 -30.04 30.76
CA GLU A 473 -12.00 -30.10 30.20
C GLU A 473 -12.41 -28.67 29.82
N ILE A 474 -12.46 -28.39 28.51
CA ILE A 474 -13.19 -27.23 28.00
C ILE A 474 -14.60 -27.74 27.75
N VAL A 475 -15.49 -27.47 28.70
CA VAL A 475 -16.93 -27.65 28.52
C VAL A 475 -17.39 -26.61 27.51
N GLY A 476 -17.64 -27.04 26.27
CA GLY A 476 -18.49 -26.29 25.35
C GLY A 476 -19.95 -26.57 25.73
N PRO A 477 -20.81 -25.54 25.87
CA PRO A 477 -22.23 -25.79 26.02
C PRO A 477 -22.76 -26.42 24.72
N ASP A 478 -23.48 -27.53 24.86
CA ASP A 478 -24.24 -28.15 23.78
C ASP A 478 -25.41 -27.23 23.37
N ASP A 479 -25.65 -27.19 22.05
CA ASP A 479 -26.82 -26.60 21.43
C ASP A 479 -28.08 -27.36 21.87
N ASP A 480 -29.01 -26.68 22.52
CA ASP A 480 -30.44 -27.03 22.49
C ASP A 480 -31.29 -25.74 22.53
N GLU A 481 -32.04 -25.59 21.44
CA GLU A 481 -33.35 -24.95 21.29
C GLU A 481 -33.54 -23.45 21.64
N ILE A 482 -33.81 -22.70 20.56
CA ILE A 482 -34.39 -21.35 20.54
C ILE A 482 -35.82 -21.37 21.09
N PRO A 483 -36.18 -20.38 21.93
CA PRO A 483 -37.47 -19.70 21.78
C PRO A 483 -37.24 -18.24 21.38
N ALA A 484 -37.98 -17.82 20.36
CA ALA A 484 -38.01 -16.45 19.88
C ALA A 484 -38.71 -15.54 20.89
N GLU A 485 -38.04 -14.47 21.34
CA GLU A 485 -38.68 -13.27 21.90
C GLU A 485 -37.92 -12.00 21.46
N GLU A 486 -38.69 -10.91 21.41
CA GLU A 486 -38.59 -9.75 20.53
C GLU A 486 -37.54 -8.69 20.94
N ASP A 487 -37.19 -7.86 19.95
CA ASP A 487 -36.49 -6.57 19.96
C ASP A 487 -36.18 -5.89 21.32
N GLU A 488 -34.89 -5.80 21.69
CA GLU A 488 -34.25 -4.60 22.26
C GLU A 488 -32.72 -4.81 22.41
N ALA A 489 -31.91 -3.96 21.78
CA ALA A 489 -30.45 -4.03 21.84
C ALA A 489 -29.92 -3.46 23.18
N PRO A 490 -29.18 -4.22 24.02
CA PRO A 490 -28.48 -3.64 25.15
C PRO A 490 -27.11 -3.10 24.71
N GLU A 491 -26.76 -1.91 25.18
CA GLU A 491 -25.44 -1.33 25.05
C GLU A 491 -24.39 -2.26 25.69
N GLU A 492 -23.53 -2.87 24.87
CA GLU A 492 -22.41 -3.69 25.35
C GLU A 492 -21.39 -2.80 26.09
N GLU A 493 -21.52 -2.73 27.41
CA GLU A 493 -20.50 -2.21 28.30
C GLU A 493 -19.26 -3.12 28.19
N TRP A 494 -18.17 -2.61 27.60
CA TRP A 494 -16.92 -3.35 27.43
C TRP A 494 -16.34 -3.75 28.80
N ILE A 495 -16.49 -5.02 29.18
CA ILE A 495 -15.86 -5.57 30.38
C ILE A 495 -14.39 -5.88 30.04
N GLU A 496 -13.47 -4.96 30.35
CA GLU A 496 -12.00 -5.19 30.26
C GLU A 496 -11.65 -6.50 30.99
N ASP A 497 -10.94 -7.43 30.34
CA ASP A 497 -10.51 -8.70 30.93
C ASP A 497 -9.69 -8.46 32.21
N ALA A 498 -9.81 -9.35 33.20
CA ALA A 498 -9.13 -9.20 34.49
C ALA A 498 -7.59 -9.08 34.35
N SER A 499 -7.02 -9.65 33.29
CA SER A 499 -5.61 -9.53 32.92
C SER A 499 -5.21 -8.12 32.48
N GLU A 500 -6.05 -7.44 31.70
CA GLU A 500 -5.80 -6.08 31.22
C GLU A 500 -5.86 -5.07 32.36
N ARG A 501 -6.82 -5.24 33.29
CA ARG A 501 -6.90 -4.43 34.52
C ARG A 501 -5.65 -4.58 35.38
N ALA A 502 -5.17 -5.82 35.58
CA ALA A 502 -3.96 -6.08 36.35
C ALA A 502 -2.70 -5.48 35.69
N GLU A 503 -2.59 -5.55 34.35
CA GLU A 503 -1.46 -4.97 33.61
C GLU A 503 -1.48 -3.44 33.67
N LYS A 504 -2.65 -2.82 33.51
CA LYS A 504 -2.84 -1.36 33.62
C LYS A 504 -2.51 -0.86 35.02
N GLU A 505 -2.93 -1.58 36.06
CA GLU A 505 -2.61 -1.26 37.44
C GLU A 505 -1.12 -1.45 37.74
N ALA A 506 -0.50 -2.53 37.25
CA ALA A 506 0.93 -2.76 37.36
C ALA A 506 1.75 -1.66 36.68
N ARG A 507 1.33 -1.21 35.49
CA ARG A 507 1.94 -0.09 34.77
C ARG A 507 1.82 1.21 35.57
N LYS A 508 0.64 1.52 36.09
CA LYS A 508 0.40 2.71 36.93
C LYS A 508 1.24 2.68 38.21
N ASN A 509 1.39 1.51 38.82
CA ASN A 509 2.22 1.32 40.01
C ASN A 509 3.71 1.43 39.69
N ALA A 510 4.17 0.93 38.55
CA ALA A 510 5.55 1.10 38.08
C ALA A 510 5.87 2.57 37.78
N GLU A 511 4.96 3.30 37.14
CA GLU A 511 5.09 4.72 36.87
C GLU A 511 5.16 5.54 38.16
N LYS A 512 4.28 5.26 39.14
CA LYS A 512 4.34 5.85 40.48
C LYS A 512 5.67 5.57 41.18
N ARG A 513 6.18 4.33 41.09
CA ARG A 513 7.49 3.97 41.66
C ARG A 513 8.62 4.78 41.02
N LEU A 514 8.58 4.97 39.71
CA LEU A 514 9.57 5.74 38.97
C LEU A 514 9.49 7.24 39.30
N LYS A 515 8.27 7.81 39.40
CA LYS A 515 8.07 9.19 39.87
C LYS A 515 8.59 9.36 41.30
N ASN A 516 8.25 8.45 42.21
CA ASN A 516 8.75 8.47 43.59
C ASN A 516 10.28 8.36 43.67
N LEU A 517 10.91 7.52 42.84
CA LEU A 517 12.37 7.37 42.82
C LEU A 517 13.07 8.64 42.31
N LYS A 518 12.52 9.29 41.28
CA LYS A 518 13.04 10.58 40.75
C LYS A 518 12.96 11.73 41.75
N MET A 519 12.03 11.67 42.69
CA MET A 519 11.85 12.71 43.70
C MET A 519 12.70 12.48 44.96
N ARG A 520 13.29 11.28 45.14
CA ARG A 520 14.21 10.99 46.24
C ARG A 520 15.58 11.65 46.04
N SER A 521 16.38 11.64 47.11
CA SER A 521 17.75 12.12 47.08
C SER A 521 18.59 11.47 45.98
N GLN A 522 19.60 12.20 45.51
CA GLN A 522 20.57 11.68 44.55
C GLN A 522 21.33 10.45 45.10
N VAL A 523 21.48 10.34 46.42
CA VAL A 523 22.09 9.18 47.09
C VAL A 523 21.26 7.92 46.82
N VAL A 524 19.93 8.01 46.96
CA VAL A 524 19.03 6.90 46.64
C VAL A 524 18.94 6.63 45.14
N GLN A 525 18.92 7.67 44.29
CA GLN A 525 18.92 7.50 42.83
C GLN A 525 20.18 6.80 42.31
N ARG A 526 21.33 7.08 42.93
CA ARG A 526 22.63 6.48 42.60
C ARG A 526 22.92 5.17 43.36
N GLN A 527 21.95 4.65 44.12
CA GLN A 527 22.06 3.42 44.91
C GLN A 527 23.22 3.43 45.92
N LEU A 528 23.57 4.61 46.45
CA LEU A 528 24.60 4.75 47.48
C LEU A 528 24.05 4.38 48.87
N PRO A 529 24.92 3.95 49.81
CA PRO A 529 24.50 3.62 51.18
C PRO A 529 23.80 4.79 51.88
N LYS A 530 22.62 4.55 52.43
CA LYS A 530 21.86 5.54 53.21
C LYS A 530 22.19 5.47 54.71
N PRO A 531 22.12 6.59 55.45
CA PRO A 531 22.32 6.57 56.90
C PRO A 531 21.21 5.78 57.60
N SER A 532 21.54 5.11 58.72
CA SER A 532 20.57 4.33 59.49
C SER A 532 19.70 5.17 60.42
N LYS A 533 20.21 6.35 60.85
CA LYS A 533 19.51 7.32 61.70
C LYS A 533 19.83 8.74 61.25
N ILE A 534 18.89 9.65 61.40
CA ILE A 534 19.05 11.07 61.07
C ILE A 534 19.77 11.76 62.25
N ASN A 535 20.89 12.44 61.98
CA ASN A 535 21.60 13.21 63.01
C ASN A 535 20.91 14.57 63.22
N ALA A 536 19.95 14.61 64.14
CA ALA A 536 19.17 15.83 64.44
C ALA A 536 19.99 16.98 65.03
N ALA A 537 21.17 16.71 65.61
CA ALA A 537 22.04 17.74 66.17
C ALA A 537 22.78 18.54 65.08
N ALA A 538 23.16 17.89 63.98
CA ALA A 538 23.87 18.54 62.86
C ALA A 538 22.95 19.41 61.98
N LEU A 539 21.64 19.14 61.98
CA LEU A 539 20.62 19.83 61.18
C LEU A 539 19.72 20.73 62.03
N LYS A 540 20.20 21.18 63.20
CA LYS A 540 19.46 22.10 64.07
C LYS A 540 19.57 23.53 63.53
N THR A 541 18.46 24.25 63.50
CA THR A 541 18.42 25.67 63.13
C THR A 541 19.05 26.51 64.24
N THR A 542 19.76 27.56 63.85
CA THR A 542 20.54 28.42 64.75
C THR A 542 19.82 29.72 65.10
N ASN A 543 18.73 30.05 64.39
CA ASN A 543 17.85 31.20 64.61
C ASN A 543 18.62 32.53 64.76
N ALA A 544 19.73 32.66 64.05
CA ALA A 544 20.59 33.84 64.09
C ALA A 544 20.07 34.94 63.14
N GLY A 545 20.24 36.20 63.53
CA GLY A 545 19.59 37.37 62.91
C GLY A 545 20.11 37.85 61.55
N GLY A 546 20.79 37.01 60.76
CA GLY A 546 21.33 37.38 59.45
C GLY A 546 20.63 36.67 58.28
N GLU A 547 20.56 37.32 57.10
CA GLU A 547 19.95 36.74 55.89
C GLU A 547 20.60 35.40 55.49
N HIS A 548 21.94 35.31 55.56
CA HIS A 548 22.67 34.07 55.31
C HIS A 548 22.35 32.97 56.33
N ALA A 549 22.16 33.34 57.61
CA ALA A 549 21.81 32.37 58.63
C ALA A 549 20.37 31.84 58.45
N ARG A 550 19.43 32.70 58.03
CA ARG A 550 18.07 32.28 57.66
C ARG A 550 18.06 31.35 56.45
N ALA A 551 18.89 31.64 55.44
CA ALA A 551 19.05 30.79 54.26
C ALA A 551 19.64 29.41 54.63
N ASP A 552 20.71 29.39 55.45
CA ASP A 552 21.31 28.16 55.94
C ASP A 552 20.34 27.33 56.79
N ASP A 553 19.54 27.98 57.65
CA ASP A 553 18.52 27.32 58.45
C ASP A 553 17.40 26.73 57.58
N ALA A 554 17.00 27.39 56.50
CA ALA A 554 16.04 26.85 55.52
C ALA A 554 16.60 25.63 54.78
N VAL A 555 17.86 25.68 54.34
CA VAL A 555 18.55 24.54 53.70
C VAL A 555 18.64 23.34 54.65
N LYS A 556 18.94 23.56 55.93
CA LYS A 556 18.99 22.49 56.94
C LYS A 556 17.63 21.83 57.17
N LEU A 557 16.54 22.60 57.15
CA LEU A 557 15.18 22.06 57.30
C LEU A 557 14.79 21.18 56.10
N GLU A 558 15.04 21.64 54.88
CA GLU A 558 14.77 20.86 53.66
C GLU A 558 15.64 19.60 53.59
N MET A 559 16.93 19.71 53.94
CA MET A 559 17.84 18.56 54.01
C MET A 559 17.39 17.52 55.05
N ARG A 560 16.86 17.98 56.20
CA ARG A 560 16.28 17.10 57.21
C ARG A 560 15.03 16.38 56.69
N ALA A 561 14.12 17.08 56.00
CA ALA A 561 12.91 16.49 55.44
C ALA A 561 13.23 15.42 54.38
N LEU A 562 14.22 15.70 53.51
CA LEU A 562 14.66 14.79 52.46
C LEU A 562 15.36 13.53 53.02
N LEU A 563 16.18 13.67 54.06
CA LEU A 563 16.75 12.52 54.77
C LEU A 563 15.70 11.71 55.54
N GLN A 564 14.68 12.38 56.08
CA GLN A 564 13.55 11.71 56.72
C GLN A 564 12.76 10.85 55.73
N TRP A 565 12.59 11.33 54.50
CA TRP A 565 11.96 10.55 53.44
C TRP A 565 12.77 9.30 53.07
N ASP A 566 14.09 9.41 52.96
CA ASP A 566 14.95 8.29 52.57
C ASP A 566 15.05 7.21 53.66
N VAL A 567 15.07 7.61 54.93
CA VAL A 567 15.22 6.71 56.09
C VAL A 567 13.86 6.16 56.54
N GLU A 568 12.87 7.02 56.75
CA GLU A 568 11.57 6.67 57.36
C GLU A 568 10.44 6.45 56.34
N GLN A 569 10.70 6.66 55.04
CA GLN A 569 9.71 6.52 53.94
C GLN A 569 8.50 7.47 54.04
N LYS A 570 8.58 8.50 54.89
CA LYS A 570 7.55 9.54 55.00
C LYS A 570 7.70 10.55 53.86
N VAL A 571 6.70 10.63 52.99
CA VAL A 571 6.67 11.60 51.88
C VAL A 571 6.58 13.01 52.47
N PRO A 572 7.36 14.00 51.99
CA PRO A 572 7.24 15.39 52.43
C PRO A 572 5.84 15.97 52.19
N ASP A 573 5.36 16.81 53.12
CA ASP A 573 4.01 17.41 53.05
C ASP A 573 3.88 18.45 51.92
N VAL A 574 5.00 19.04 51.49
CA VAL A 574 5.08 20.01 50.39
C VAL A 574 5.92 19.41 49.27
N ILE A 575 5.34 19.28 48.08
CA ILE A 575 6.00 18.79 46.88
C ILE A 575 6.02 19.92 45.86
N TYR A 576 7.21 20.40 45.52
CA TYR A 576 7.39 21.39 44.46
C TYR A 576 7.47 20.69 43.11
N GLU A 577 6.64 21.09 42.16
CA GLU A 577 6.72 20.57 40.79
C GLU A 577 7.99 21.09 40.11
N ARG A 578 8.51 20.32 39.15
CA ARG A 578 9.81 20.64 38.51
C ARG A 578 9.79 22.03 37.85
N GLU A 579 8.64 22.42 37.30
CA GLU A 579 8.42 23.73 36.67
C GLU A 579 8.51 24.88 37.67
N GLU A 580 8.06 24.68 38.91
CA GLU A 580 8.12 25.69 39.97
C GLU A 580 9.55 25.89 40.45
N LEU A 581 10.32 24.81 40.57
CA LEU A 581 11.74 24.84 40.91
C LEU A 581 12.58 25.52 39.82
N ASP A 582 12.29 25.23 38.55
CA ASP A 582 12.99 25.84 37.43
C ASP A 582 12.63 27.34 37.31
N ALA A 583 11.36 27.72 37.54
CA ALA A 583 10.94 29.12 37.60
C ALA A 583 11.59 29.88 38.77
N ALA A 584 11.67 29.28 39.96
CA ALA A 584 12.36 29.86 41.10
C ALA A 584 13.87 30.02 40.82
N ALA A 585 14.50 29.04 40.17
CA ALA A 585 15.90 29.12 39.77
C ALA A 585 16.16 30.24 38.75
N GLU A 586 15.24 30.46 37.80
CA GLU A 586 15.32 31.60 36.88
C GLU A 586 15.19 32.94 37.60
N LEU A 587 14.25 33.07 38.54
CA LEU A 587 14.10 34.28 39.36
C LEU A 587 15.35 34.57 40.20
N ILE A 588 15.97 33.53 40.77
CA ILE A 588 17.24 33.64 41.50
C ILE A 588 18.36 34.12 40.57
N LYS A 589 18.47 33.56 39.35
CA LYS A 589 19.47 34.00 38.35
C LYS A 589 19.28 35.46 37.95
N VAL A 590 18.03 35.89 37.73
CA VAL A 590 17.69 37.28 37.41
C VAL A 590 18.06 38.22 38.56
N ARG A 591 17.88 37.79 39.81
CA ARG A 591 18.21 38.58 41.01
C ARG A 591 19.72 38.66 41.29
N ILE A 592 20.48 37.60 41.00
CA ILE A 592 21.94 37.56 41.19
C ILE A 592 22.67 38.27 40.04
N TYR A 593 22.13 38.22 38.83
CA TYR A 593 22.70 38.85 37.63
C TYR A 593 21.69 39.82 36.99
N PRO A 594 21.62 41.09 37.45
CA PRO A 594 20.55 42.02 37.06
C PRO A 594 20.69 42.62 35.65
N TRP A 595 21.78 42.34 34.93
CA TRP A 595 22.05 42.92 33.61
C TRP A 595 21.56 41.98 32.48
N PRO A 596 20.73 42.47 31.54
CA PRO A 596 20.04 41.59 30.60
C PRO A 596 20.92 41.23 29.39
N ASN A 597 20.99 39.93 29.07
CA ASN A 597 21.16 39.50 27.69
C ASN A 597 19.85 39.83 26.94
N LEU A 598 19.83 40.98 26.27
CA LEU A 598 18.73 41.52 25.46
C LEU A 598 18.47 40.71 24.18
N VAL A 599 18.07 39.42 24.29
CA VAL A 599 17.61 38.67 23.09
C VAL A 599 16.32 37.85 23.30
N ASN A 600 15.86 37.53 24.52
CA ASN A 600 14.76 36.54 24.65
C ASN A 600 13.59 36.90 25.60
N ILE A 601 13.28 38.18 25.84
CA ILE A 601 12.18 38.57 26.75
C ILE A 601 10.89 38.97 26.00
N ALA A 602 10.92 39.11 24.67
CA ALA A 602 9.73 39.58 23.94
C ALA A 602 8.65 38.51 23.64
N SER A 603 8.91 37.20 23.82
CA SER A 603 7.93 36.17 23.40
C SER A 603 7.14 35.48 24.52
N THR A 604 7.51 35.66 25.78
CA THR A 604 6.88 34.93 26.91
C THR A 604 6.00 35.80 27.80
N ALA A 605 6.12 37.13 27.72
CA ALA A 605 5.40 38.05 28.60
C ALA A 605 3.89 38.22 28.25
N THR A 606 3.46 37.90 27.04
CA THR A 606 2.08 38.15 26.60
C THR A 606 1.08 37.03 26.93
N LYS A 607 1.52 35.88 27.46
CA LYS A 607 0.63 34.72 27.72
C LYS A 607 0.30 34.43 29.18
N ARG A 608 0.83 35.19 30.16
CA ARG A 608 0.64 34.91 31.61
C ARG A 608 -0.05 36.01 32.42
N ALA A 609 -0.67 37.00 31.77
CA ALA A 609 -1.41 38.05 32.47
C ALA A 609 -2.78 37.63 33.07
N GLY A 610 -3.18 36.35 32.94
CA GLY A 610 -4.49 35.87 33.40
C GLY A 610 -4.51 35.07 34.72
N HIS A 611 -3.37 34.94 35.43
CA HIS A 611 -3.32 34.05 36.60
C HIS A 611 -2.65 34.63 37.86
N LEU A 612 -2.27 35.90 37.87
CA LEU A 612 -1.78 36.59 39.07
C LEU A 612 -2.85 37.53 39.65
N VAL A 613 -3.79 36.98 40.41
CA VAL A 613 -4.56 37.75 41.42
C VAL A 613 -4.56 37.02 42.78
N ARG A 614 -3.67 36.04 42.99
CA ARG A 614 -3.64 35.26 44.25
C ARG A 614 -2.32 35.26 45.03
N SER A 615 -1.30 35.98 44.58
CA SER A 615 0.02 35.94 45.22
C SER A 615 0.61 37.29 45.64
N GLU A 616 -0.19 38.36 45.72
CA GLU A 616 0.29 39.68 46.16
C GLU A 616 0.24 39.91 47.69
N ASN A 617 -0.17 38.93 48.50
CA ASN A 617 -0.37 39.16 49.94
C ASN A 617 0.70 38.60 50.90
N LEU A 618 1.93 38.31 50.45
CA LEU A 618 2.95 37.73 51.35
C LEU A 618 4.35 38.35 51.31
N ILE A 619 4.51 39.56 50.77
CA ILE A 619 5.76 40.32 50.94
C ILE A 619 5.44 41.78 51.28
N PHE A 620 4.80 41.99 52.43
CA PHE A 620 4.83 43.25 53.18
C PHE A 620 4.63 42.92 54.66
N ALA A 621 5.72 42.64 55.37
CA ALA A 621 5.92 42.93 56.80
C ALA A 621 7.27 42.35 57.28
N SER A 622 8.14 43.26 57.73
CA SER A 622 9.33 43.06 58.59
C SER A 622 10.57 42.35 58.03
#